data_AF-A0A0F9D589-F1
#
_entry.id   AF-A0A0F9D589-F1
#
_cell.length_a   1.000
_cell.length_b   1.000
_cell.length_c   1.000
_cell.angle_alpha   90.00
_cell.angle_beta   90.00
_cell.angle_gamma   90.00
#
_symmetry.space_group_name_H-M   'P 1'
#
loop_
_entity.id
_entity.type
_entity.pdbx_description
1 polymer ?
#
loop_
_entity_poly.entity_id
_entity_poly.type
_entity_poly.pdbx_seq_one_letter_code
_entity_poly.pdbx_strand_id
1 'polypeptide(L)'
;MPFFGFAAMPGPIRKHRLQRKDQRMANVVVVGAQWGDEGKGKIVDWLSERADVIARFQGGHNAGHTLVIDGKVYKLSLLPSGIVRGGKLSVIGNGVVLDPWHLVKEIAKLREQGVDITPENLMVAENTPLILPIHGELDRAREDQTSVAKIGTTGRGIGPAYEDKVGRRSVRVADLADAATLELRVDRALVHHDALRRGLGLEPVDRDALLASLREIAQEVLPYAAPVWKVLN
;
A
#
# COMPACT_ATOMS: atom_id res chain seq x y z
N MET A 1 71.97 0.05 44.11
CA MET A 1 71.14 0.12 42.89
C MET A 1 69.97 1.05 43.18
N PRO A 2 69.69 2.01 42.30
CA PRO A 2 68.92 3.21 42.62
C PRO A 2 67.42 2.96 42.46
N PHE A 3 66.58 3.61 43.26
CA PHE A 3 65.28 4.09 42.79
C PHE A 3 64.97 5.43 43.47
N PHE A 4 64.80 6.44 42.62
CA PHE A 4 64.47 7.84 42.89
C PHE A 4 63.03 8.12 42.45
N GLY A 5 62.34 9.00 43.18
CA GLY A 5 61.23 9.85 42.71
C GLY A 5 59.84 9.20 42.61
N PHE A 6 58.71 9.90 42.73
CA PHE A 6 58.38 11.31 43.00
C PHE A 6 56.86 11.34 43.26
N ALA A 7 56.35 12.32 44.02
CA ALA A 7 54.91 12.55 44.22
C ALA A 7 54.32 13.44 43.11
N ALA A 8 53.08 13.19 42.64
CA ALA A 8 52.17 14.21 42.08
C ALA A 8 50.74 13.71 41.73
N MET A 9 49.75 14.41 42.30
CA MET A 9 48.46 14.89 41.75
C MET A 9 47.31 13.92 41.32
N PRO A 10 46.04 14.31 41.54
CA PRO A 10 44.86 13.52 41.17
C PRO A 10 44.58 13.60 39.65
N GLY A 11 44.43 12.43 39.03
CA GLY A 11 44.08 12.28 37.62
C GLY A 11 42.61 12.62 37.30
N PRO A 12 42.29 12.82 36.01
CA PRO A 12 41.16 13.61 35.56
C PRO A 12 39.80 12.91 35.73
N ILE A 13 38.79 13.76 35.93
CA ILE A 13 37.36 13.46 35.88
C ILE A 13 37.07 12.62 34.63
N ARG A 14 36.70 11.35 34.84
CA ARG A 14 36.08 10.53 33.79
C ARG A 14 34.83 11.27 33.34
N LYS A 15 34.89 11.93 32.18
CA LYS A 15 33.69 12.26 31.40
C LYS A 15 33.03 10.92 31.12
N HIS A 16 32.05 10.55 31.94
CA HIS A 16 31.08 9.55 31.56
C HIS A 16 30.47 10.04 30.25
N ARG A 17 30.93 9.44 29.15
CA ARG A 17 30.25 9.42 27.87
C ARG A 17 28.85 8.94 28.21
N LEU A 18 27.91 9.87 28.28
CA LEU A 18 26.48 9.59 28.31
C LEU A 18 26.25 8.65 27.12
N GLN A 19 26.19 7.35 27.42
CA GLN A 19 25.71 6.36 26.50
C GLN A 19 24.35 6.87 26.04
N ARG A 20 24.19 7.01 24.71
CA ARG A 20 22.90 7.27 24.07
C ARG A 20 21.92 6.22 24.57
N LYS A 21 21.16 6.54 25.62
CA LYS A 21 19.95 5.83 25.99
C LYS A 21 18.79 6.62 25.41
N ASP A 22 17.86 5.86 24.84
CA ASP A 22 16.54 6.27 24.34
C ASP A 22 16.47 6.67 22.85
N GLN A 23 16.88 5.77 21.94
CA GLN A 23 16.15 5.67 20.67
C GLN A 23 14.79 5.04 21.00
N ARG A 24 13.81 5.86 21.38
CA ARG A 24 12.42 5.39 21.47
C ARG A 24 11.96 5.03 20.07
N MET A 25 11.54 3.78 19.89
CA MET A 25 10.72 3.38 18.74
C MET A 25 9.48 4.26 18.74
N ALA A 26 9.38 5.17 17.77
CA ALA A 26 8.30 6.14 17.67
C ALA A 26 7.39 5.76 16.51
N ASN A 27 6.22 5.20 16.84
CA ASN A 27 5.17 4.90 15.87
C ASN A 27 4.13 6.02 15.90
N VAL A 28 3.89 6.65 14.76
CA VAL A 28 2.90 7.72 14.61
C VAL A 28 1.85 7.29 13.61
N VAL A 29 0.56 7.47 13.97
CA VAL A 29 -0.57 7.17 13.10
C VAL A 29 -1.31 8.47 12.82
N VAL A 30 -1.56 8.74 11.54
CA VAL A 30 -2.38 9.88 11.09
C VAL A 30 -3.74 9.34 10.65
N VAL A 31 -4.81 9.75 11.36
CA VAL A 31 -6.19 9.38 11.05
C VAL A 31 -7.05 10.61 10.78
N GLY A 32 -8.11 10.43 10.00
CA GLY A 32 -9.13 11.46 9.79
C GLY A 32 -10.19 11.32 10.87
N ALA A 33 -10.61 12.43 11.46
CA ALA A 33 -11.63 12.46 12.50
C ALA A 33 -13.03 12.80 11.95
N GLN A 34 -13.16 13.01 10.64
CA GLN A 34 -14.39 13.43 9.96
C GLN A 34 -14.69 12.49 8.77
N TRP A 35 -15.37 12.99 7.73
CA TRP A 35 -15.79 12.24 6.55
C TRP A 35 -14.87 12.45 5.34
N GLY A 36 -13.55 12.48 5.57
CA GLY A 36 -12.57 12.65 4.50
C GLY A 36 -12.15 14.10 4.26
N ASP A 37 -11.11 14.26 3.45
CA ASP A 37 -10.47 15.53 3.07
C ASP A 37 -10.07 16.50 4.21
N GLU A 38 -9.67 15.96 5.36
CA GLU A 38 -9.19 16.75 6.50
C GLU A 38 -7.75 17.28 6.33
N GLY A 39 -7.22 17.27 5.10
CA GLY A 39 -5.84 17.67 4.83
C GLY A 39 -4.76 16.70 5.35
N LYS A 40 -5.13 15.45 5.66
CA LYS A 40 -4.21 14.39 6.14
C LYS A 40 -2.94 14.27 5.30
N GLY A 41 -3.07 14.41 3.98
CA GLY A 41 -1.94 14.35 3.06
C GLY A 41 -0.83 15.33 3.41
N LYS A 42 -1.17 16.56 3.85
CA LYS A 42 -0.18 17.56 4.27
C LYS A 42 0.53 17.19 5.58
N ILE A 43 -0.22 16.63 6.52
CA ILE A 43 0.34 16.18 7.81
C ILE A 43 1.24 14.96 7.60
N VAL A 44 0.79 13.99 6.80
CA VAL A 44 1.57 12.81 6.42
C VAL A 44 2.83 13.24 5.68
N ASP A 45 2.74 14.21 4.78
CA ASP A 45 3.89 14.74 4.05
C ASP A 45 4.95 15.32 5.00
N TRP A 46 4.53 16.21 5.90
CA TRP A 46 5.41 16.82 6.89
C TRP A 46 6.05 15.79 7.84
N LEU A 47 5.27 14.82 8.34
CA LEU A 47 5.79 13.74 9.19
C LEU A 47 6.72 12.80 8.42
N SER A 48 6.42 12.55 7.14
CA SER A 48 7.19 11.63 6.32
C SER A 48 8.63 12.09 6.08
N GLU A 49 8.93 13.38 6.21
CA GLU A 49 10.30 13.90 6.18
C GLU A 49 11.20 13.23 7.24
N ARG A 50 10.64 12.91 8.41
CA ARG A 50 11.37 12.38 9.57
C ARG A 50 11.23 10.87 9.75
N ALA A 51 10.33 10.23 9.01
CA ALA A 51 10.07 8.80 9.11
C ALA A 51 11.00 7.99 8.21
N ASP A 52 11.49 6.85 8.70
CA ASP A 52 12.24 5.87 7.90
C ASP A 52 11.31 4.99 7.05
N VAL A 53 10.09 4.72 7.56
CA VAL A 53 9.08 3.88 6.94
C VAL A 53 7.73 4.60 6.91
N ILE A 54 7.08 4.61 5.76
CA ILE A 54 5.74 5.17 5.58
C ILE A 54 4.83 4.06 5.09
N ALA A 55 3.85 3.67 5.92
CA ALA A 55 2.96 2.58 5.63
C ALA A 55 1.52 3.05 5.42
N ARG A 56 0.92 2.59 4.32
CA ARG A 56 -0.53 2.66 4.10
C ARG A 56 -1.17 1.37 4.61
N PHE A 57 -2.18 1.51 5.46
CA PHE A 57 -2.80 0.34 6.12
C PHE A 57 -4.23 0.03 5.69
N GLN A 58 -4.91 0.90 4.93
CA GLN A 58 -6.31 0.71 4.49
C GLN A 58 -6.65 1.49 3.22
N GLY A 59 -7.85 1.20 2.69
CA GLY A 59 -8.42 1.83 1.51
C GLY A 59 -7.84 1.24 0.24
N GLY A 60 -7.95 1.98 -0.87
CA GLY A 60 -7.29 1.64 -2.12
C GLY A 60 -7.02 2.90 -2.93
N HIS A 61 -7.05 2.80 -4.25
CA HIS A 61 -6.81 3.97 -5.10
C HIS A 61 -7.95 5.01 -5.06
N ASN A 62 -8.94 4.91 -4.17
CA ASN A 62 -10.04 5.87 -4.00
C ASN A 62 -9.66 7.16 -3.24
N ALA A 63 -8.56 7.12 -2.51
CA ALA A 63 -7.99 8.32 -1.89
C ALA A 63 -6.84 8.83 -2.75
N GLY A 64 -6.67 10.15 -2.80
CA GLY A 64 -5.54 10.79 -3.43
C GLY A 64 -4.95 11.87 -2.52
N HIS A 65 -3.64 12.08 -2.62
CA HIS A 65 -2.98 13.22 -1.98
C HIS A 65 -1.96 13.81 -2.94
N THR A 66 -1.88 15.15 -2.95
CA THR A 66 -0.94 15.90 -3.78
C THR A 66 0.21 16.38 -2.90
N LEU A 67 1.43 16.11 -3.33
CA LEU A 67 2.66 16.54 -2.68
C LEU A 67 3.36 17.57 -3.55
N VAL A 68 4.01 18.54 -2.90
CA VAL A 68 4.89 19.50 -3.58
C VAL A 68 6.25 19.40 -2.93
N ILE A 69 7.23 18.86 -3.66
CA ILE A 69 8.61 18.67 -3.19
C ILE A 69 9.52 19.40 -4.17
N ASP A 70 10.30 20.36 -3.66
CA ASP A 70 11.22 21.18 -4.45
C ASP A 70 10.56 21.79 -5.71
N GLY A 71 9.31 22.26 -5.56
CA GLY A 71 8.52 22.85 -6.65
C GLY A 71 7.89 21.86 -7.63
N LYS A 72 8.14 20.55 -7.50
CA LYS A 72 7.51 19.50 -8.32
C LYS A 72 6.25 18.95 -7.66
N VAL A 73 5.20 18.79 -8.46
CA VAL A 73 3.89 18.30 -8.00
C VAL A 73 3.75 16.79 -8.27
N TYR A 74 3.60 16.01 -7.21
CA TYR A 74 3.35 14.57 -7.29
C TYR A 74 1.92 14.28 -6.85
N LYS A 75 1.16 13.54 -7.68
CA LYS A 75 -0.21 13.12 -7.35
C LYS A 75 -0.21 11.63 -7.08
N LEU A 76 -0.39 11.27 -5.81
CA LEU A 76 -0.35 9.89 -5.34
C LEU A 76 -1.75 9.41 -4.98
N SER A 77 -2.03 8.14 -5.27
CA SER A 77 -3.28 7.44 -4.95
C SER A 77 -3.01 6.21 -4.10
N LEU A 78 -2.35 5.15 -4.63
CA LEU A 78 -1.99 3.95 -3.86
C LEU A 78 -0.70 4.13 -3.07
N LEU A 79 0.31 4.71 -3.73
CA LEU A 79 1.66 4.77 -3.19
C LEU A 79 1.74 5.69 -1.97
N PRO A 80 2.41 5.25 -0.88
CA PRO A 80 2.69 6.12 0.26
C PRO A 80 3.55 7.34 -0.12
N SER A 81 3.38 8.47 0.59
CA SER A 81 4.12 9.71 0.34
C SER A 81 5.64 9.58 0.41
N GLY A 82 6.13 8.58 1.14
CA GLY A 82 7.56 8.29 1.26
C GLY A 82 8.24 8.01 -0.08
N ILE A 83 7.50 7.52 -1.09
CA ILE A 83 8.08 7.01 -2.33
C ILE A 83 8.79 8.10 -3.14
N VAL A 84 8.35 9.35 -3.00
CA VAL A 84 8.90 10.51 -3.72
C VAL A 84 9.99 11.24 -2.93
N ARG A 85 10.31 10.80 -1.70
CA ARG A 85 11.21 11.50 -0.77
C ARG A 85 12.61 10.91 -0.68
N GLY A 86 12.90 9.79 -1.36
CA GLY A 86 14.21 9.13 -1.41
C GLY A 86 14.67 8.55 -0.06
N GLY A 87 15.37 7.41 -0.08
CA GLY A 87 15.95 6.81 1.13
C GLY A 87 14.94 6.36 2.20
N LYS A 88 13.67 6.21 1.84
CA LYS A 88 12.57 5.81 2.73
C LYS A 88 11.88 4.58 2.19
N LEU A 89 11.45 3.69 3.09
CA LEU A 89 10.67 2.53 2.71
C LEU A 89 9.18 2.89 2.67
N SER A 90 8.55 2.71 1.51
CA SER A 90 7.12 2.85 1.32
C SER A 90 6.45 1.49 1.37
N VAL A 91 5.45 1.34 2.23
CA VAL A 91 4.77 0.07 2.45
C VAL A 91 3.28 0.16 2.14
N ILE A 92 2.79 -0.76 1.32
CA ILE A 92 1.37 -1.04 1.16
C ILE A 92 1.03 -2.27 2.01
N GLY A 93 0.32 -2.03 3.12
CA GLY A 93 -0.06 -3.06 4.07
C GLY A 93 -1.26 -3.91 3.65
N ASN A 94 -1.43 -5.05 4.30
CA ASN A 94 -2.46 -6.06 3.99
C ASN A 94 -3.91 -5.62 4.23
N GLY A 95 -4.12 -4.46 4.87
CA GLY A 95 -5.43 -3.86 5.06
C GLY A 95 -5.93 -3.10 3.82
N VAL A 96 -5.06 -2.78 2.86
CA VAL A 96 -5.39 -2.13 1.58
C VAL A 96 -6.10 -3.10 0.63
N VAL A 97 -6.92 -2.58 -0.28
CA VAL A 97 -7.39 -3.27 -1.50
C VAL A 97 -6.67 -2.66 -2.70
N LEU A 98 -5.90 -3.49 -3.41
CA LEU A 98 -4.92 -3.04 -4.40
C LEU A 98 -5.41 -3.31 -5.82
N ASP A 99 -5.58 -2.25 -6.62
CA ASP A 99 -5.75 -2.41 -8.07
C ASP A 99 -4.35 -2.53 -8.70
N PRO A 100 -3.99 -3.69 -9.28
CA PRO A 100 -2.64 -3.92 -9.78
C PRO A 100 -2.35 -3.08 -11.03
N TRP A 101 -3.35 -2.85 -11.89
CA TRP A 101 -3.18 -2.01 -13.08
C TRP A 101 -3.04 -0.53 -12.70
N HIS A 102 -3.78 -0.07 -11.69
CA HIS A 102 -3.60 1.28 -11.17
C HIS A 102 -2.22 1.48 -10.56
N LEU A 103 -1.73 0.51 -9.76
CA LEU A 103 -0.40 0.57 -9.17
C LEU A 103 0.68 0.74 -10.25
N VAL A 104 0.67 -0.11 -11.27
CA VAL A 104 1.68 -0.07 -12.35
C VAL A 104 1.61 1.24 -13.12
N LYS A 105 0.42 1.76 -13.42
CA LYS A 105 0.24 3.07 -14.06
C LYS A 105 0.77 4.21 -13.19
N GLU A 106 0.53 4.14 -11.88
CA GLU A 106 1.02 5.14 -10.93
C GLU A 106 2.55 5.13 -10.83
N ILE A 107 3.16 3.93 -10.76
CA ILE A 107 4.62 3.75 -10.77
C ILE A 107 5.23 4.31 -12.06
N ALA A 108 4.67 3.96 -13.22
CA ALA A 108 5.16 4.43 -14.52
C ALA A 108 5.16 5.97 -14.59
N LYS A 109 4.05 6.59 -14.18
CA LYS A 109 3.92 8.06 -14.14
C LYS A 109 4.94 8.73 -13.23
N LEU A 110 5.26 8.15 -12.08
CA LEU A 110 6.27 8.71 -11.18
C LEU A 110 7.69 8.52 -11.72
N ARG A 111 7.96 7.40 -12.40
CA ARG A 111 9.24 7.17 -13.09
C ARG A 111 9.48 8.21 -14.20
N GLU A 112 8.44 8.58 -14.95
CA GLU A 112 8.50 9.69 -15.93
C GLU A 112 8.87 11.03 -15.29
N GLN A 113 8.57 11.22 -14.00
CA GLN A 113 8.92 12.42 -13.22
C GLN A 113 10.30 12.33 -12.55
N GLY A 114 11.03 11.23 -12.77
CA GLY A 114 12.37 10.99 -12.24
C GLY A 114 12.39 10.37 -10.84
N VAL A 115 11.29 9.78 -10.39
CA VAL A 115 11.23 9.04 -9.11
C VAL A 115 11.72 7.62 -9.33
N ASP A 116 12.75 7.22 -8.60
CA ASP A 116 13.22 5.84 -8.59
C ASP A 116 12.34 4.97 -7.69
N ILE A 117 11.77 3.91 -8.26
CA ILE A 117 10.84 3.00 -7.57
C ILE A 117 11.31 1.57 -7.81
N THR A 118 11.73 0.92 -6.74
CA THR A 118 12.38 -0.39 -6.77
C THR A 118 11.93 -1.25 -5.59
N PRO A 119 12.17 -2.57 -5.61
CA PRO A 119 11.87 -3.46 -4.47
C PRO A 119 12.56 -3.06 -3.16
N GLU A 120 13.64 -2.26 -3.22
CA GLU A 120 14.35 -1.76 -2.03
C GLU A 120 13.59 -0.63 -1.31
N ASN A 121 12.73 0.12 -2.03
CA ASN A 121 12.03 1.28 -1.50
C ASN A 121 10.49 1.18 -1.53
N LEU A 122 9.94 0.18 -2.23
CA LEU A 122 8.52 -0.14 -2.25
C LEU A 122 8.29 -1.60 -1.86
N MET A 123 7.43 -1.79 -0.86
CA MET A 123 7.03 -3.10 -0.38
C MET A 123 5.50 -3.21 -0.38
N VAL A 124 4.97 -4.29 -0.97
CA VAL A 124 3.55 -4.61 -1.00
C VAL A 124 3.34 -5.89 -0.20
N ALA A 125 2.43 -5.86 0.78
CA ALA A 125 2.13 -7.04 1.57
C ALA A 125 1.57 -8.15 0.66
N GLU A 126 2.21 -9.32 0.68
CA GLU A 126 1.85 -10.47 -0.16
C GLU A 126 0.38 -10.91 0.00
N ASN A 127 -0.22 -10.68 1.17
CA ASN A 127 -1.60 -11.02 1.48
C ASN A 127 -2.59 -9.86 1.22
N THR A 128 -2.19 -8.80 0.52
CA THR A 128 -3.08 -7.70 0.11
C THR A 128 -4.12 -8.21 -0.90
N PRO A 129 -5.42 -8.05 -0.65
CA PRO A 129 -6.47 -8.40 -1.62
C PRO A 129 -6.41 -7.50 -2.85
N LEU A 130 -6.68 -8.07 -4.02
CA LEU A 130 -6.71 -7.38 -5.29
C LEU A 130 -8.10 -6.81 -5.60
N ILE A 131 -8.11 -5.65 -6.24
CA ILE A 131 -9.26 -5.13 -6.96
C ILE A 131 -9.16 -5.67 -8.39
N LEU A 132 -10.17 -6.45 -8.79
CA LEU A 132 -10.32 -6.98 -10.14
C LEU A 132 -11.31 -6.12 -10.94
N PRO A 133 -11.31 -6.17 -12.29
CA PRO A 133 -12.26 -5.42 -13.12
C PRO A 133 -13.72 -5.64 -12.71
N ILE A 134 -14.05 -6.88 -12.33
CA ILE A 134 -15.37 -7.31 -11.85
C ILE A 134 -15.88 -6.45 -10.69
N HIS A 135 -14.99 -5.99 -9.80
CA HIS A 135 -15.36 -5.18 -8.64
C HIS A 135 -15.78 -3.77 -9.05
N GLY A 136 -15.05 -3.14 -9.98
CA GLY A 136 -15.40 -1.80 -10.48
C GLY A 136 -16.69 -1.82 -11.30
N GLU A 137 -16.88 -2.85 -12.12
CA GLU A 137 -18.13 -3.07 -12.86
C GLU A 137 -19.32 -3.24 -11.92
N LEU A 138 -19.18 -4.07 -10.88
CA LEU A 138 -20.23 -4.31 -9.89
C LEU A 138 -20.56 -3.05 -9.07
N ASP A 139 -19.54 -2.28 -8.67
CA ASP A 139 -19.69 -1.02 -7.94
C ASP A 139 -20.52 -0.01 -8.74
N ARG A 140 -20.17 0.21 -10.02
CA ARG A 140 -20.92 1.10 -10.92
C ARG A 140 -22.34 0.60 -11.18
N ALA A 141 -22.51 -0.69 -11.47
CA ALA A 141 -23.83 -1.25 -11.74
C ALA A 141 -24.78 -1.12 -10.55
N ARG A 142 -24.29 -1.28 -9.31
CA ARG A 142 -25.09 -1.06 -8.09
C ARG A 142 -25.45 0.42 -7.91
N GLU A 143 -24.53 1.35 -8.16
CA GLU A 143 -24.79 2.80 -8.08
C GLU A 143 -25.74 3.30 -9.17
N ASP A 144 -25.83 2.62 -10.31
CA ASP A 144 -26.73 2.97 -11.40
C ASP A 144 -28.16 2.44 -11.21
N GLN A 145 -28.40 1.58 -10.20
CA GLN A 145 -29.76 1.12 -9.89
C GLN A 145 -30.60 2.27 -9.33
N THR A 146 -31.61 2.68 -10.09
CA THR A 146 -32.54 3.77 -9.70
C THR A 146 -33.45 3.40 -8.52
N SER A 147 -33.57 2.10 -8.19
CA SER A 147 -34.47 1.58 -7.15
C SER A 147 -33.92 1.70 -5.72
N VAL A 148 -32.63 2.02 -5.57
CA VAL A 148 -31.97 2.15 -4.27
C VAL A 148 -31.26 3.50 -4.21
N ALA A 149 -31.27 4.15 -3.04
CA ALA A 149 -30.54 5.40 -2.85
C ALA A 149 -29.04 5.19 -3.09
N LYS A 150 -28.45 6.03 -3.94
CA LYS A 150 -27.01 5.99 -4.23
C LYS A 150 -26.19 6.32 -2.99
N ILE A 151 -25.04 5.66 -2.84
CA ILE A 151 -24.08 5.95 -1.77
C ILE A 151 -23.15 7.09 -2.20
N GLY A 152 -22.86 7.22 -3.50
CA GLY A 152 -21.85 8.13 -4.04
C GLY A 152 -20.46 7.50 -4.01
N THR A 153 -20.36 6.24 -4.45
CA THR A 153 -19.06 5.55 -4.49
C THR A 153 -18.15 6.11 -5.59
N THR A 154 -16.87 5.78 -5.54
CA THR A 154 -15.93 6.19 -6.59
C THR A 154 -16.03 5.34 -7.87
N GLY A 155 -16.86 4.28 -7.88
CA GLY A 155 -16.97 3.33 -8.99
C GLY A 155 -15.69 2.52 -9.25
N ARG A 156 -14.77 2.51 -8.27
CA ARG A 156 -13.42 1.93 -8.32
C ARG A 156 -13.36 0.51 -7.74
N GLY A 157 -14.48 -0.02 -7.25
CA GLY A 157 -14.55 -1.40 -6.76
C GLY A 157 -14.00 -1.59 -5.34
N ILE A 158 -13.84 -0.51 -4.55
CA ILE A 158 -13.32 -0.60 -3.18
C ILE A 158 -14.24 -1.44 -2.29
N GLY A 159 -15.54 -1.13 -2.31
CA GLY A 159 -16.55 -1.84 -1.54
C GLY A 159 -16.60 -3.33 -1.88
N PRO A 160 -16.86 -3.69 -3.16
CA PRO A 160 -16.87 -5.08 -3.59
C PRO A 160 -15.56 -5.85 -3.29
N ALA A 161 -14.39 -5.22 -3.42
CA ALA A 161 -13.13 -5.88 -3.06
C ALA A 161 -13.03 -6.17 -1.55
N TYR A 162 -13.52 -5.27 -0.69
CA TYR A 162 -13.62 -5.53 0.75
C TYR A 162 -14.68 -6.59 1.07
N GLU A 163 -15.82 -6.62 0.36
CA GLU A 163 -16.82 -7.69 0.47
C GLU A 163 -16.19 -9.05 0.18
N ASP A 164 -15.34 -9.15 -0.85
CA ASP A 164 -14.63 -10.37 -1.22
C ASP A 164 -13.58 -10.79 -0.19
N LYS A 165 -12.89 -9.81 0.40
CA LYS A 165 -11.96 -10.04 1.53
C LYS A 165 -12.69 -10.67 2.71
N VAL A 166 -13.81 -10.08 3.13
CA VAL A 166 -14.64 -10.58 4.26
C VAL A 166 -15.30 -11.91 3.88
N GLY A 167 -15.75 -12.05 2.63
CA GLY A 167 -16.30 -13.27 2.05
C GLY A 167 -15.29 -14.38 1.83
N ARG A 168 -14.00 -14.17 2.14
CA ARG A 168 -12.90 -15.13 2.02
C ARG A 168 -12.74 -15.66 0.58
N ARG A 169 -13.01 -14.82 -0.41
CA ARG A 169 -12.97 -15.14 -1.85
C ARG A 169 -12.10 -14.19 -2.68
N SER A 170 -11.44 -13.22 -2.05
CA SER A 170 -10.49 -12.34 -2.72
C SER A 170 -9.31 -13.09 -3.33
N VAL A 171 -8.94 -12.75 -4.56
CA VAL A 171 -7.59 -12.97 -5.10
C VAL A 171 -6.64 -12.01 -4.37
N ARG A 172 -5.44 -12.45 -4.00
CA ARG A 172 -4.42 -11.67 -3.29
C ARG A 172 -3.16 -11.55 -4.13
N VAL A 173 -2.28 -10.62 -3.77
CA VAL A 173 -0.99 -10.42 -4.45
C VAL A 173 -0.17 -11.73 -4.55
N ALA A 174 -0.07 -12.50 -3.46
CA ALA A 174 0.65 -13.77 -3.44
C ALA A 174 0.06 -14.84 -4.37
N ASP A 175 -1.26 -14.80 -4.61
CA ASP A 175 -1.91 -15.75 -5.51
C ASP A 175 -1.44 -15.56 -6.96
N LEU A 176 -0.92 -14.37 -7.33
CA LEU A 176 -0.35 -14.10 -8.66
C LEU A 176 0.93 -14.91 -8.96
N ALA A 177 1.62 -15.41 -7.93
CA ALA A 177 2.86 -16.14 -8.08
C ALA A 177 2.67 -17.63 -8.43
N ASP A 178 1.45 -18.17 -8.25
CA ASP A 178 1.15 -19.58 -8.49
C ASP A 178 -0.09 -19.73 -9.38
N ALA A 179 0.12 -20.24 -10.60
CA ALA A 179 -0.92 -20.32 -11.63
C ALA A 179 -2.13 -21.16 -11.18
N ALA A 180 -1.89 -22.30 -10.51
CA ALA A 180 -2.96 -23.18 -10.05
C ALA A 180 -3.82 -22.51 -8.96
N THR A 181 -3.17 -21.83 -8.00
CA THR A 181 -3.86 -21.05 -6.96
C THR A 181 -4.63 -19.89 -7.57
N LEU A 182 -4.03 -19.16 -8.52
CA LEU A 182 -4.69 -18.04 -9.20
C LEU A 182 -5.99 -18.50 -9.90
N GLU A 183 -5.92 -19.59 -10.67
CA GLU A 183 -7.08 -20.17 -11.35
C GLU A 183 -8.18 -20.55 -10.35
N LEU A 184 -7.83 -21.28 -9.29
CA LEU A 184 -8.79 -21.68 -8.26
C LEU A 184 -9.44 -20.47 -7.56
N ARG A 185 -8.67 -19.40 -7.31
CA ARG A 185 -9.17 -18.17 -6.69
C ARG A 185 -10.13 -17.42 -7.60
N VAL A 186 -9.79 -17.30 -8.89
CA VAL A 186 -10.66 -16.68 -9.89
C VAL A 186 -11.95 -17.49 -10.03
N ASP A 187 -11.87 -18.81 -10.16
CA ASP A 187 -13.05 -19.68 -10.28
C ASP A 187 -14.01 -19.50 -9.10
N ARG A 188 -13.47 -19.50 -7.89
CA ARG A 188 -14.26 -19.27 -6.68
C ARG A 188 -14.90 -17.88 -6.65
N ALA A 189 -14.21 -16.85 -7.12
CA ALA A 189 -14.77 -15.51 -7.20
C ALA A 189 -15.91 -15.44 -8.23
N LEU A 190 -15.74 -16.07 -9.40
CA LEU A 190 -16.73 -16.06 -10.48
C LEU A 190 -18.03 -16.80 -10.11
N VAL A 191 -17.95 -17.90 -9.33
CA VAL A 191 -19.16 -18.57 -8.80
C VAL A 191 -20.08 -17.59 -8.07
N HIS A 192 -19.50 -16.64 -7.32
CA HIS A 192 -20.27 -15.62 -6.62
C HIS A 192 -20.68 -14.47 -7.53
N HIS A 193 -19.72 -13.90 -8.28
CA HIS A 193 -19.93 -12.69 -9.04
C HIS A 193 -20.83 -12.90 -10.25
N ASP A 194 -20.73 -14.02 -10.98
CA ASP A 194 -21.60 -14.26 -12.15
C ASP A 194 -23.07 -14.43 -11.75
N ALA A 195 -23.34 -14.99 -10.56
CA ALA A 195 -24.70 -15.05 -10.02
C ALA A 195 -25.26 -13.65 -9.73
N LEU A 196 -24.45 -12.76 -9.13
CA LEU A 196 -24.83 -11.37 -8.88
C LEU A 196 -25.00 -10.57 -10.19
N ARG A 197 -24.05 -10.72 -11.12
CA ARG A 197 -24.06 -10.06 -12.43
C ARG A 197 -25.32 -10.38 -13.21
N ARG A 198 -25.74 -11.65 -13.22
CA ARG A 198 -27.02 -12.07 -13.82
C ARG A 198 -28.22 -11.34 -13.22
N GLY A 199 -28.25 -11.20 -11.89
CA GLY A 199 -29.30 -10.44 -11.19
C GLY A 199 -29.30 -8.94 -11.50
N LEU A 200 -28.17 -8.40 -11.94
CA LEU A 200 -28.00 -7.01 -12.34
C LEU A 200 -28.11 -6.79 -13.86
N GLY A 201 -28.37 -7.84 -14.65
CA GLY A 201 -28.41 -7.75 -16.12
C GLY A 201 -27.05 -7.52 -16.78
N LEU A 202 -25.96 -7.88 -16.10
CA LEU A 202 -24.60 -7.83 -16.65
C LEU A 202 -24.21 -9.18 -17.26
N GLU A 203 -23.44 -9.13 -18.34
CA GLU A 203 -22.84 -10.32 -18.94
C GLU A 203 -21.87 -11.02 -17.97
N PRO A 204 -21.76 -12.37 -18.00
CA PRO A 204 -20.76 -13.10 -17.26
C PRO A 204 -19.34 -12.60 -17.55
N VAL A 205 -18.44 -12.78 -16.59
CA VAL A 205 -17.05 -12.39 -16.77
C VAL A 205 -16.36 -13.37 -17.72
N ASP A 206 -15.60 -12.86 -18.68
CA ASP A 206 -14.68 -13.69 -19.46
C ASP A 206 -13.52 -14.14 -18.57
N ARG A 207 -13.64 -15.38 -18.09
CA ARG A 207 -12.67 -16.02 -17.19
C ARG A 207 -11.26 -16.04 -17.78
N ASP A 208 -11.14 -16.44 -19.03
CA ASP A 208 -9.83 -16.71 -19.64
C ASP A 208 -9.12 -15.39 -19.97
N ALA A 209 -9.88 -14.37 -20.40
CA ALA A 209 -9.35 -13.02 -20.54
C ALA A 209 -8.89 -12.42 -19.19
N LEU A 210 -9.67 -12.62 -18.12
CA LEU A 210 -9.29 -12.17 -16.79
C LEU A 210 -8.00 -12.84 -16.31
N LEU A 211 -7.88 -14.16 -16.45
CA LEU A 211 -6.66 -14.88 -16.08
C LEU A 211 -5.45 -14.45 -16.91
N ALA A 212 -5.63 -14.23 -18.22
CA ALA A 212 -4.57 -13.72 -19.08
C ALA A 212 -4.06 -12.36 -18.59
N SER A 213 -4.99 -11.42 -18.32
CA SER A 213 -4.63 -10.08 -17.82
C SER A 213 -3.95 -10.12 -16.43
N LEU A 214 -4.34 -11.04 -15.56
CA LEU A 214 -3.74 -11.22 -14.24
C LEU A 214 -2.32 -11.81 -14.32
N ARG A 215 -2.09 -12.75 -15.24
CA ARG A 215 -0.76 -13.32 -15.49
C ARG A 215 0.19 -12.29 -16.08
N GLU A 216 -0.31 -11.42 -16.97
CA GLU A 216 0.47 -10.32 -17.54
C GLU A 216 0.88 -9.32 -16.45
N ILE A 217 -0.08 -8.81 -15.67
CA ILE A 217 0.21 -7.81 -14.64
C ILE A 217 1.03 -8.37 -13.46
N ALA A 218 1.03 -9.69 -13.24
CA ALA A 218 1.80 -10.34 -12.18
C ALA A 218 3.29 -10.02 -12.26
N GLN A 219 3.87 -9.97 -13.48
CA GLN A 219 5.30 -9.72 -13.69
C GLN A 219 5.74 -8.35 -13.17
N GLU A 220 4.84 -7.37 -13.19
CA GLU A 220 5.10 -6.00 -12.74
C GLU A 220 4.84 -5.79 -11.25
N VAL A 221 3.96 -6.60 -10.65
CA VAL A 221 3.55 -6.44 -9.23
C VAL A 221 4.38 -7.30 -8.29
N LEU A 222 4.69 -8.54 -8.68
CA LEU A 222 5.40 -9.51 -7.84
C LEU A 222 6.80 -9.04 -7.37
N PRO A 223 7.58 -8.24 -8.12
CA PRO A 223 8.86 -7.73 -7.62
C PRO A 223 8.75 -6.94 -6.31
N TYR A 224 7.61 -6.33 -6.02
CA TYR A 224 7.38 -5.58 -4.77
C TYR A 224 6.69 -6.42 -3.69
N ALA A 225 6.23 -7.63 -4.00
CA ALA A 225 5.48 -8.47 -3.07
C ALA A 225 6.41 -9.08 -2.02
N ALA A 226 6.07 -8.89 -0.74
CA ALA A 226 6.90 -9.40 0.34
C ALA A 226 6.13 -9.57 1.66
N PRO A 227 6.66 -10.34 2.63
CA PRO A 227 6.04 -10.53 3.94
C PRO A 227 6.25 -9.28 4.81
N VAL A 228 5.51 -8.21 4.52
CA VAL A 228 5.58 -6.90 5.20
C VAL A 228 5.57 -6.99 6.73
N TRP A 229 4.80 -7.93 7.29
CA TRP A 229 4.73 -8.14 8.73
C TRP A 229 6.07 -8.55 9.37
N LYS A 230 7.02 -9.10 8.61
CA LYS A 230 8.37 -9.40 9.13
C LYS A 230 9.27 -8.16 9.19
N VAL A 231 8.95 -7.10 8.45
CA VAL A 231 9.76 -5.87 8.37
C VAL A 231 9.25 -4.79 9.31
N LEU A 232 7.93 -4.74 9.55
CA LEU A 232 7.32 -3.70 10.40
C LEU A 232 7.30 -4.02 11.91
N ASN A 233 7.64 -5.25 12.33
CA ASN A 233 7.59 -5.69 13.73
C ASN A 233 8.95 -5.63 14.42
#